data_AF-A0A3M1YJC8-F1
#
_entry.id   AF-A0A3M1YJC8-F1
#
_cell.length_a   1.000
_cell.length_b   1.000
_cell.length_c   1.000
_cell.angle_alpha   90.00
_cell.angle_beta   90.00
_cell.angle_gamma   90.00
#
_symmetry.space_group_name_H-M   'P 1'
#
loop_
_entity.id
_entity.type
_entity.pdbx_description
1 polymer ?
#
loop_
_entity_poly.entity_id
_entity_poly.type
_entity_poly.pdbx_seq_one_letter_code
_entity_poly.pdbx_strand_id
1 'polypeptide(L)'
;DITQQLEEYLKTQGLTEEEIAIGKNIIYGLSQKLASQLILKENRRIDGRKLDEIRPLIAEVAVLPQVHGSGHFSRGTTQVLSVCTLGSPGDEQVLDGMETVGQKRYMHHYNFPPYSVGEARPLRSAGRREIGHGALAEKALDPMIPPKEDFPYSIRVVSEVLDSNGSSSMASTCASTLALMDAGVPIKAPVAGIAMGLASDGENWKVLTDLQDVEDGKGGMDFKITGTRAGITAIQMDTKTDGLTMEIIKETLEKSKIAREQILNTIEKTIAAPRSELSPNAPRIISLEINPDKIKDVIGPGGKTINEIIEKTGVEAIDIEQDGKIFITSKKKESAEKAYKWVNDITRDITVGEIFEGTVTRIMDFGAFVEILPGKEGMVHISELAPWRVGKVEDIVKIGDKVQVKVIEIDDMGRINLSMKQTNGNKYTQEMKAKAQKSQPIKKRNNTRPNRNHKI
;
A
#
# COMPACT_ATOMS: atom_id res chain seq x y z
N ASP A 1 -11.71 -24.12 38.57
CA ASP A 1 -10.32 -23.99 38.13
C ASP A 1 -9.40 -24.25 39.32
N ILE A 2 -8.44 -25.17 39.19
CA ILE A 2 -7.49 -25.52 40.26
C ILE A 2 -6.63 -24.30 40.64
N THR A 3 -6.32 -23.42 39.69
CA THR A 3 -5.50 -22.23 39.94
C THR A 3 -6.23 -21.20 40.79
N GLN A 4 -7.53 -21.03 40.54
CA GLN A 4 -8.39 -20.16 41.35
C GLN A 4 -8.62 -20.73 42.75
N GLN A 5 -8.85 -22.04 42.86
CA GLN A 5 -8.95 -22.73 44.16
C GLN A 5 -7.64 -22.63 44.95
N LEU A 6 -6.49 -22.75 44.27
CA LEU A 6 -5.18 -22.53 44.87
C LEU A 6 -5.05 -21.09 45.36
N GLU A 7 -5.40 -20.11 44.54
CA GLU A 7 -5.31 -18.70 44.92
C GLU A 7 -6.17 -18.39 46.14
N GLU A 8 -7.43 -18.83 46.15
CA GLU A 8 -8.32 -18.69 47.30
C GLU A 8 -7.72 -19.35 48.54
N TYR A 9 -7.23 -20.58 48.41
CA TYR A 9 -6.57 -21.30 49.50
C TYR A 9 -5.34 -20.54 50.02
N LEU A 10 -4.42 -20.12 49.15
CA LEU A 10 -3.20 -19.40 49.55
C LEU A 10 -3.52 -18.05 50.19
N LYS A 11 -4.58 -17.35 49.74
CA LYS A 11 -5.09 -16.14 50.41
C LYS A 11 -5.60 -16.45 51.83
N THR A 12 -6.31 -17.57 52.03
CA THR A 12 -6.73 -17.97 53.39
C THR A 12 -5.57 -18.29 54.33
N GLN A 13 -4.40 -18.66 53.78
CA GLN A 13 -3.18 -18.90 54.54
C GLN A 13 -2.40 -17.61 54.87
N GLY A 14 -2.90 -16.44 54.47
CA GLY A 14 -2.29 -15.15 54.77
C GLY A 14 -1.03 -14.84 53.97
N LEU A 15 -0.81 -15.51 52.84
CA LEU A 15 0.33 -15.28 51.96
C LEU A 15 0.20 -13.97 51.17
N THR A 16 1.34 -13.36 50.88
CA THR A 16 1.46 -12.15 50.06
C THR A 16 1.16 -12.43 48.58
N GLU A 17 0.86 -11.38 47.80
CA GLU A 17 0.64 -11.52 46.35
C GLU A 17 1.85 -12.14 45.62
N GLU A 18 3.06 -11.82 46.06
CA GLU A 18 4.30 -12.36 45.51
C GLU A 18 4.43 -13.87 45.78
N GLU A 19 4.14 -14.33 47.00
CA GLU A 19 4.14 -15.75 47.37
C GLU A 19 3.05 -16.54 46.63
N ILE A 20 1.86 -15.94 46.44
CA ILE A 20 0.77 -16.53 45.65
C ILE A 20 1.23 -16.71 44.19
N ALA A 21 1.91 -15.72 43.61
CA ALA A 21 2.44 -15.81 42.25
C ALA A 21 3.47 -16.95 42.11
N ILE A 22 4.37 -17.11 43.08
CA ILE A 22 5.32 -18.23 43.14
C ILE A 22 4.57 -19.57 43.18
N GLY A 23 3.57 -19.71 44.06
CA GLY A 23 2.76 -20.92 44.17
C GLY A 23 2.06 -21.30 42.87
N LYS A 24 1.44 -20.32 42.19
CA LYS A 24 0.82 -20.53 40.87
C LYS A 24 1.83 -21.04 39.83
N ASN A 25 3.03 -20.47 39.77
CA ASN A 25 4.08 -20.92 38.86
C ASN A 25 4.52 -22.36 39.11
N ILE A 26 4.61 -22.78 40.37
CA ILE A 26 4.95 -24.17 40.73
C ILE A 26 3.87 -25.14 40.24
N ILE A 27 2.58 -24.83 40.46
CA ILE A 27 1.47 -25.67 39.99
C ILE A 27 1.42 -25.71 38.46
N TYR A 28 1.67 -24.59 37.80
CA TYR A 28 1.74 -24.55 36.34
C TYR A 28 2.84 -25.47 35.82
N GLY A 29 4.05 -25.40 36.38
CA GLY A 29 5.15 -26.29 36.01
C GLY A 29 4.85 -27.77 36.28
N LEU A 30 4.14 -28.09 37.37
CA LEU A 30 3.67 -29.45 37.64
C LEU A 30 2.64 -29.91 36.60
N SER A 31 1.73 -29.03 36.20
CA SER A 31 0.72 -29.31 35.18
C SER A 31 1.36 -29.63 33.84
N GLN A 32 2.37 -28.87 33.42
CA GLN A 32 3.15 -29.17 32.21
C GLN A 32 3.86 -30.51 32.30
N LYS A 33 4.47 -30.84 33.46
CA LYS A 33 5.13 -32.14 33.68
C LYS A 33 4.15 -33.31 33.56
N LEU A 34 2.97 -33.19 34.17
CA LEU A 34 1.92 -34.20 34.10
C LEU A 34 1.37 -34.34 32.68
N ALA A 35 1.20 -33.22 31.96
CA ALA A 35 0.81 -33.21 30.55
C ALA A 35 1.77 -34.05 29.70
N SER A 36 3.07 -33.79 29.80
CA SER A 36 4.09 -34.55 29.05
C SER A 36 4.07 -36.03 29.42
N GLN A 37 3.88 -36.38 30.70
CA GLN A 37 3.80 -37.78 31.13
C GLN A 37 2.57 -38.50 30.56
N LEU A 38 1.40 -37.86 30.54
CA LEU A 38 0.19 -38.42 29.95
C LEU A 38 0.35 -38.66 28.45
N ILE A 39 0.99 -37.71 27.75
CA ILE A 39 1.25 -37.81 26.31
C ILE A 39 2.21 -38.98 26.03
N LEU A 40 3.31 -39.07 26.77
CA LEU A 40 4.34 -40.10 26.55
C LEU A 40 3.84 -41.50 26.91
N LYS A 41 3.15 -41.66 28.05
CA LYS A 41 2.74 -42.98 28.57
C LYS A 41 1.40 -43.46 28.04
N GLU A 42 0.43 -42.56 27.91
CA GLU A 42 -0.96 -42.91 27.60
C GLU A 42 -1.39 -42.47 26.18
N ASN A 43 -0.53 -41.76 25.43
CA ASN A 43 -0.88 -41.13 24.14
C ASN A 43 -2.14 -40.25 24.24
N ARG A 44 -2.34 -39.60 25.40
CA ARG A 44 -3.54 -38.83 25.71
C ARG A 44 -3.18 -37.39 26.02
N ARG A 45 -3.89 -36.45 25.37
CA ARG A 45 -3.80 -35.01 25.64
C ARG A 45 -4.78 -34.58 26.73
N ILE A 46 -4.51 -33.42 27.33
CA ILE A 46 -5.32 -32.90 28.47
C ILE A 46 -6.78 -32.65 28.06
N ASP A 47 -6.99 -32.19 26.83
CA ASP A 47 -8.30 -31.90 26.27
C ASP A 47 -8.96 -33.12 25.56
N GLY A 48 -8.31 -34.28 25.62
CA GLY A 48 -8.83 -35.53 25.03
C GLY A 48 -8.60 -35.70 23.53
N ARG A 49 -7.97 -34.74 22.85
CA ARG A 49 -7.62 -34.87 21.42
C ARG A 49 -6.58 -35.96 21.18
N LYS A 50 -6.57 -36.48 19.95
CA LYS A 50 -5.43 -37.25 19.43
C LYS A 50 -4.20 -36.36 19.24
N LEU A 51 -3.03 -36.99 19.12
CA LEU A 51 -1.75 -36.28 18.94
C LEU A 51 -1.68 -35.51 17.61
N ASP A 52 -2.42 -35.94 16.60
CA ASP A 52 -2.48 -35.38 15.25
C ASP A 52 -3.73 -34.52 14.99
N GLU A 53 -4.56 -34.29 16.01
CA GLU A 53 -5.84 -33.60 15.88
C GLU A 53 -5.72 -32.10 16.17
N ILE A 54 -6.28 -31.28 15.28
CA ILE A 54 -6.38 -29.81 15.43
C ILE A 54 -7.63 -29.48 16.26
N ARG A 55 -7.56 -28.39 17.04
CA ARG A 55 -8.75 -27.82 17.68
C ARG A 55 -9.79 -27.35 16.65
N PRO A 56 -11.07 -27.18 17.06
CA PRO A 56 -12.11 -26.63 16.19
C PRO A 56 -11.67 -25.31 15.54
N LEU A 57 -11.95 -25.17 14.24
CA LEU A 57 -11.55 -24.02 13.44
C LEU A 57 -12.77 -23.16 13.10
N ILE A 58 -12.62 -21.84 13.24
CA ILE A 58 -13.58 -20.84 12.77
C ILE A 58 -12.79 -19.81 11.96
N ALA A 59 -13.31 -19.46 10.79
CA ALA A 59 -12.75 -18.44 9.91
C ALA A 59 -13.88 -17.56 9.40
N GLU A 60 -13.74 -16.25 9.58
CA GLU A 60 -14.72 -15.24 9.18
C GLU A 60 -14.01 -14.06 8.52
N VAL A 61 -14.70 -13.38 7.61
CA VAL A 61 -14.23 -12.18 6.90
C VAL A 61 -15.28 -11.08 7.01
N ALA A 62 -14.92 -9.83 6.70
CA ALA A 62 -15.82 -8.68 6.77
C ALA A 62 -16.52 -8.51 8.15
N VAL A 63 -15.77 -8.80 9.22
CA VAL A 63 -16.24 -8.71 10.62
C VAL A 63 -16.45 -7.25 11.04
N LEU A 64 -15.62 -6.33 10.52
CA LEU A 64 -15.69 -4.91 10.83
C LEU A 64 -16.20 -4.10 9.63
N PRO A 65 -17.12 -3.13 9.83
CA PRO A 65 -17.84 -2.49 8.71
C PRO A 65 -17.03 -1.42 7.94
N GLN A 66 -16.09 -0.72 8.57
CA GLN A 66 -15.41 0.44 7.95
C GLN A 66 -14.00 0.16 7.43
N VAL A 67 -13.40 -0.96 7.84
CA VAL A 67 -12.01 -1.29 7.48
C VAL A 67 -11.89 -1.72 6.02
N HIS A 68 -10.68 -1.69 5.45
CA HIS A 68 -10.51 -2.10 4.06
C HIS A 68 -10.65 -3.61 3.91
N GLY A 69 -10.14 -4.39 4.88
CA GLY A 69 -10.47 -5.80 5.03
C GLY A 69 -10.31 -6.26 6.48
N SER A 70 -11.06 -7.29 6.85
CA SER A 70 -10.96 -7.93 8.16
C SER A 70 -11.02 -9.44 8.05
N GLY A 71 -10.27 -10.11 8.91
CA GLY A 71 -10.23 -11.56 9.02
C GLY A 71 -10.22 -11.95 10.48
N HIS A 72 -11.21 -12.73 10.89
CA HIS A 72 -11.23 -13.35 12.20
C HIS A 72 -10.91 -14.83 12.04
N PHE A 73 -9.94 -15.31 12.81
CA PHE A 73 -9.59 -16.73 12.86
C PHE A 73 -9.55 -17.20 14.30
N SER A 74 -10.27 -18.28 14.57
CA SER A 74 -10.22 -18.98 15.85
C SER A 74 -9.82 -20.44 15.65
N ARG A 75 -8.94 -20.91 16.55
CA ARG A 75 -8.54 -22.31 16.67
C ARG A 75 -8.63 -22.72 18.13
N GLY A 76 -9.73 -23.40 18.47
CA GLY A 76 -10.14 -23.65 19.84
C GLY A 76 -10.35 -22.34 20.60
N THR A 77 -9.52 -22.08 21.60
CA THR A 77 -9.55 -20.84 22.41
C THR A 77 -8.41 -19.88 22.03
N THR A 78 -7.72 -20.09 20.90
CA THR A 78 -6.81 -19.08 20.36
C THR A 78 -7.56 -18.29 19.28
N GLN A 79 -7.83 -17.02 19.53
CA GLN A 79 -8.64 -16.15 18.69
C GLN A 79 -7.86 -14.91 18.27
N VAL A 80 -7.83 -14.62 16.97
CA VAL A 80 -7.17 -13.43 16.43
C VAL A 80 -8.08 -12.72 15.43
N LEU A 81 -8.20 -11.41 15.59
CA LEU A 81 -8.83 -10.52 14.62
C LEU A 81 -7.74 -9.69 13.92
N SER A 82 -7.57 -9.92 12.62
CA SER A 82 -6.68 -9.13 11.78
C SER A 82 -7.45 -8.10 10.96
N VAL A 83 -6.88 -6.90 10.85
CA VAL A 83 -7.41 -5.78 10.08
C VAL A 83 -6.37 -5.37 9.05
N CYS A 84 -6.77 -5.33 7.78
CA CYS A 84 -5.95 -4.85 6.68
C CYS A 84 -6.35 -3.42 6.32
N THR A 85 -5.34 -2.54 6.22
CA THR A 85 -5.46 -1.16 5.76
C THR A 85 -4.53 -0.95 4.57
N LEU A 86 -5.04 -0.24 3.57
CA LEU A 86 -4.35 0.09 2.32
C LEU A 86 -4.08 1.59 2.32
N GLY A 87 -2.82 1.97 2.10
CA GLY A 87 -2.36 3.35 2.02
C GLY A 87 -1.78 3.67 0.65
N SER A 88 -1.40 4.93 0.45
CA SER A 88 -0.69 5.37 -0.76
C SER A 88 0.71 4.73 -0.81
N PRO A 89 1.38 4.71 -1.98
CA PRO A 89 2.78 4.34 -2.10
C PRO A 89 3.71 5.14 -1.17
N GLY A 90 3.34 6.36 -0.80
CA GLY A 90 4.11 7.18 0.14
C GLY A 90 4.00 6.75 1.61
N ASP A 91 2.98 5.95 1.98
CA ASP A 91 2.75 5.46 3.35
C ASP A 91 3.66 4.28 3.76
N GLU A 92 4.71 4.00 2.97
CA GLU A 92 5.69 2.97 3.28
C GLU A 92 6.51 3.35 4.53
N GLN A 93 6.82 2.36 5.36
CA GLN A 93 7.64 2.59 6.54
C GLN A 93 9.10 2.75 6.14
N VAL A 94 9.69 3.92 6.41
CA VAL A 94 11.13 4.14 6.27
C VAL A 94 11.87 3.40 7.39
N LEU A 95 12.82 2.57 6.99
CA LEU A 95 13.73 1.87 7.88
C LEU A 95 15.10 2.55 7.81
N ASP A 96 15.58 3.04 8.94
CA ASP A 96 16.92 3.61 9.11
C ASP A 96 17.63 2.86 10.25
N GLY A 97 18.28 1.76 9.89
CA GLY A 97 19.04 0.91 10.81
C GLY A 97 20.46 0.68 10.31
N MET A 98 21.31 0.09 11.15
CA MET A 98 22.71 -0.17 10.80
C MET A 98 22.86 -1.17 9.64
N GLU A 99 21.99 -2.19 9.59
CA GLU A 99 22.05 -3.26 8.59
C GLU A 99 20.97 -3.15 7.52
N THR A 100 19.89 -2.41 7.79
CA THR A 100 18.74 -2.30 6.90
C THR A 100 18.37 -0.83 6.75
N VAL A 101 18.61 -0.31 5.55
CA VAL A 101 18.17 1.01 5.13
C VAL A 101 17.27 0.82 3.92
N GLY A 102 16.05 1.34 3.97
CA GLY A 102 15.10 1.18 2.87
C GLY A 102 13.67 1.52 3.24
N GLN A 103 12.74 1.07 2.42
CA GLN A 103 11.30 1.25 2.63
C GLN A 103 10.61 -0.10 2.76
N LYS A 104 9.61 -0.15 3.61
CA LYS A 104 8.85 -1.36 3.91
C LYS A 104 7.39 -1.14 3.55
N ARG A 105 6.99 -1.77 2.45
CA ARG A 105 5.64 -1.68 1.88
C ARG A 105 4.61 -2.54 2.59
N TYR A 106 4.99 -3.74 2.99
CA TYR A 106 4.13 -4.64 3.77
C TYR A 106 4.53 -4.58 5.24
N MET A 107 3.61 -4.16 6.09
CA MET A 107 3.81 -3.98 7.52
C MET A 107 2.85 -4.89 8.29
N HIS A 108 3.37 -5.74 9.16
CA HIS A 108 2.55 -6.51 10.09
C HIS A 108 2.80 -6.05 11.52
N HIS A 109 1.73 -5.66 12.20
CA HIS A 109 1.74 -5.38 13.63
C HIS A 109 0.93 -6.43 14.36
N TYR A 110 1.45 -6.86 15.50
CA TYR A 110 0.85 -7.88 16.34
C TYR A 110 0.73 -7.32 17.76
N ASN A 111 -0.46 -7.42 18.32
CA ASN A 111 -0.80 -6.93 19.65
C ASN A 111 -1.31 -8.08 20.52
N PHE A 112 -0.78 -8.18 21.74
CA PHE A 112 -1.18 -9.20 22.71
C PHE A 112 -1.69 -8.56 24.00
N PRO A 113 -2.94 -8.08 23.99
CA PRO A 113 -3.49 -7.38 25.14
C PRO A 113 -3.65 -8.34 26.34
N PRO A 114 -3.49 -7.87 27.59
CA PRO A 114 -3.52 -8.72 28.79
C PRO A 114 -4.82 -9.53 28.97
N TYR A 115 -5.94 -9.00 28.50
CA TYR A 115 -7.23 -9.69 28.57
C TYR A 115 -7.25 -10.99 27.74
N SER A 116 -6.37 -11.13 26.74
CA SER A 116 -6.30 -12.33 25.89
C SER A 116 -5.88 -13.59 26.64
N VAL A 117 -5.35 -13.44 27.86
CA VAL A 117 -5.03 -14.53 28.78
C VAL A 117 -5.78 -14.41 30.10
N GLY A 118 -6.81 -13.56 30.15
CA GLY A 118 -7.61 -13.31 31.35
C GLY A 118 -6.89 -12.53 32.45
N GLU A 119 -5.81 -11.82 32.13
CA GLU A 119 -5.03 -11.05 33.10
C GLU A 119 -5.32 -9.53 33.03
N ALA A 120 -5.18 -8.84 34.16
CA ALA A 120 -5.24 -7.38 34.23
C ALA A 120 -3.83 -6.79 34.35
N ARG A 121 -3.33 -6.15 33.29
CA ARG A 121 -2.05 -5.42 33.29
C ARG A 121 -2.18 -4.07 32.58
N PRO A 122 -1.34 -3.08 32.89
CA PRO A 122 -1.32 -1.81 32.15
C PRO A 122 -0.96 -2.04 30.67
N LEU A 123 -1.68 -1.40 29.75
CA LEU A 123 -1.33 -1.37 28.34
C LEU A 123 -0.06 -0.53 28.15
N ARG A 124 0.98 -1.13 27.57
CA ARG A 124 2.26 -0.48 27.25
C ARG A 124 2.56 -0.65 25.76
N SER A 125 3.64 -0.03 25.29
CA SER A 125 4.16 -0.27 23.95
C SER A 125 4.50 -1.75 23.73
N ALA A 126 4.46 -2.17 22.46
CA ALA A 126 4.75 -3.54 22.07
C ALA A 126 6.11 -4.03 22.61
N GLY A 127 6.10 -5.15 23.30
CA GLY A 127 7.28 -5.84 23.80
C GLY A 127 8.00 -6.65 22.73
N ARG A 128 9.17 -7.20 23.09
CA ARG A 128 10.00 -8.01 22.16
C ARG A 128 9.24 -9.22 21.58
N ARG A 129 8.40 -9.88 22.38
CA ARG A 129 7.63 -11.05 21.94
C ARG A 129 6.57 -10.67 20.90
N GLU A 130 5.89 -9.55 21.09
CA GLU A 130 4.89 -9.05 20.16
C GLU A 130 5.52 -8.67 18.81
N ILE A 131 6.65 -7.96 18.86
CA ILE A 131 7.45 -7.63 17.67
C ILE A 131 7.93 -8.91 16.97
N GLY A 132 8.45 -9.89 17.71
CA GLY A 132 8.92 -11.15 17.15
C GLY A 132 7.80 -12.00 16.50
N HIS A 133 6.62 -12.05 17.13
CA HIS A 133 5.46 -12.74 16.56
C HIS A 133 4.93 -12.04 15.31
N GLY A 134 4.86 -10.70 15.33
CA GLY A 134 4.50 -9.90 14.15
C GLY A 134 5.46 -10.13 13.01
N ALA A 135 6.77 -10.07 13.26
CA ALA A 135 7.80 -10.33 12.27
C ALA A 135 7.73 -11.74 11.66
N LEU A 136 7.39 -12.76 12.47
CA LEU A 136 7.19 -14.12 11.95
C LEU A 136 5.99 -14.20 11.00
N ALA A 137 4.86 -13.62 11.38
CA ALA A 137 3.67 -13.59 10.54
C ALA A 137 3.89 -12.76 9.26
N GLU A 138 4.64 -11.67 9.37
CA GLU A 138 5.06 -10.85 8.23
C GLU A 138 5.91 -11.65 7.26
N LYS A 139 7.00 -12.27 7.74
CA LYS A 139 7.90 -13.11 6.95
C LYS A 139 7.16 -14.25 6.25
N ALA A 140 6.12 -14.79 6.88
CA ALA A 140 5.29 -15.84 6.32
C ALA A 140 4.43 -15.37 5.13
N LEU A 141 4.02 -14.10 5.11
CA LEU A 141 3.09 -13.55 4.12
C LEU A 141 3.80 -12.75 3.02
N ASP A 142 4.93 -12.13 3.33
CA ASP A 142 5.70 -11.30 2.41
C ASP A 142 5.95 -11.94 1.02
N PRO A 143 6.32 -13.24 0.90
CA PRO A 143 6.51 -13.86 -0.41
C PRO A 143 5.24 -13.93 -1.28
N MET A 144 4.07 -13.87 -0.63
CA MET A 144 2.75 -13.92 -1.28
C MET A 144 2.21 -12.54 -1.64
N ILE A 145 2.79 -11.46 -1.11
CA ILE A 145 2.38 -10.10 -1.45
C ILE A 145 2.71 -9.83 -2.92
N PRO A 146 1.77 -9.25 -3.71
CA PRO A 146 2.01 -8.90 -5.10
C PRO A 146 3.09 -7.83 -5.22
N PRO A 147 3.82 -7.79 -6.34
CA PRO A 147 4.79 -6.74 -6.61
C PRO A 147 4.10 -5.36 -6.68
N LYS A 148 4.89 -4.29 -6.54
CA LYS A 148 4.37 -2.92 -6.43
C LYS A 148 3.66 -2.47 -7.72
N GLU A 149 4.15 -2.94 -8.86
CA GLU A 149 3.63 -2.64 -10.19
C GLU A 149 2.20 -3.16 -10.38
N ASP A 150 1.92 -4.36 -9.87
CA ASP A 150 0.60 -4.99 -9.98
C ASP A 150 -0.38 -4.46 -8.92
N PHE A 151 0.15 -4.04 -7.77
CA PHE A 151 -0.66 -3.58 -6.64
C PHE A 151 0.03 -2.43 -5.90
N PRO A 152 -0.09 -1.17 -6.37
CA PRO A 152 0.71 -0.06 -5.89
C PRO A 152 0.23 0.53 -4.55
N TYR A 153 -0.01 -0.32 -3.55
CA TYR A 153 -0.50 0.07 -2.23
C TYR A 153 0.54 -0.24 -1.15
N SER A 154 0.64 0.64 -0.16
CA SER A 154 1.21 0.27 1.14
C SER A 154 0.19 -0.56 1.89
N ILE A 155 0.63 -1.68 2.47
CA ILE A 155 -0.26 -2.65 3.11
C ILE A 155 0.12 -2.75 4.57
N ARG A 156 -0.80 -2.38 5.46
CA ARG A 156 -0.65 -2.56 6.90
C ARG A 156 -1.67 -3.56 7.40
N VAL A 157 -1.20 -4.63 8.03
CA VAL A 157 -2.05 -5.59 8.73
C VAL A 157 -1.78 -5.49 10.23
N VAL A 158 -2.84 -5.33 11.02
CA VAL A 158 -2.77 -5.34 12.49
C VAL A 158 -3.52 -6.56 13.00
N SER A 159 -2.87 -7.41 13.77
CA SER A 159 -3.46 -8.61 14.39
C SER A 159 -3.65 -8.38 15.88
N GLU A 160 -4.91 -8.33 16.30
CA GLU A 160 -5.33 -8.23 17.69
C GLU A 160 -5.66 -9.62 18.23
N VAL A 161 -4.89 -10.09 19.21
CA VAL A 161 -5.17 -11.36 19.87
C VAL A 161 -6.28 -11.16 20.89
N LEU A 162 -7.41 -11.84 20.70
CA LEU A 162 -8.58 -11.74 21.55
C LEU A 162 -8.59 -12.78 22.67
N ASP A 163 -8.07 -13.98 22.38
CA ASP A 163 -7.89 -15.08 23.32
C ASP A 163 -6.66 -15.90 22.88
N SER A 164 -5.93 -16.50 23.81
CA SER A 164 -4.70 -17.24 23.53
C SER A 164 -4.50 -18.43 24.46
N ASN A 165 -4.44 -19.62 23.86
CA ASN A 165 -4.09 -20.87 24.54
C ASN A 165 -3.26 -21.77 23.62
N GLY A 166 -2.38 -21.17 22.82
CA GLY A 166 -1.52 -21.88 21.88
C GLY A 166 -1.36 -21.14 20.57
N SER A 167 -0.13 -20.69 20.34
CA SER A 167 0.38 -20.11 19.09
C SER A 167 -0.57 -19.13 18.39
N SER A 168 -0.86 -18.04 19.10
CA SER A 168 -1.54 -16.86 18.54
C SER A 168 -0.83 -16.29 17.31
N SER A 169 0.50 -16.42 17.18
CA SER A 169 1.25 -15.97 16.00
C SER A 169 0.84 -16.72 14.71
N MET A 170 0.61 -18.03 14.80
CA MET A 170 0.12 -18.82 13.67
C MET A 170 -1.34 -18.50 13.34
N ALA A 171 -2.16 -18.24 14.36
CA ALA A 171 -3.52 -17.74 14.18
C ALA A 171 -3.52 -16.35 13.51
N SER A 172 -2.56 -15.48 13.84
CA SER A 172 -2.38 -14.19 13.18
C SER A 172 -2.02 -14.33 11.70
N THR A 173 -1.19 -15.30 11.31
CA THR A 173 -0.92 -15.57 9.88
C THR A 173 -2.20 -15.97 9.13
N CYS A 174 -3.03 -16.83 9.73
CA CYS A 174 -4.31 -17.25 9.14
C CYS A 174 -5.32 -16.08 9.05
N ALA A 175 -5.50 -15.34 10.15
CA ALA A 175 -6.36 -14.15 10.19
C ALA A 175 -5.90 -13.06 9.22
N SER A 176 -4.59 -12.86 9.08
CA SER A 176 -4.02 -11.89 8.14
C SER A 176 -4.24 -12.31 6.69
N THR A 177 -4.14 -13.60 6.37
CA THR A 177 -4.51 -14.13 5.05
C THR A 177 -5.96 -13.80 4.72
N LEU A 178 -6.88 -14.07 5.65
CA LEU A 178 -8.30 -13.73 5.50
C LEU A 178 -8.49 -12.22 5.28
N ALA A 179 -7.84 -11.38 6.10
CA ALA A 179 -7.96 -9.92 6.02
C ALA A 179 -7.40 -9.34 4.71
N LEU A 180 -6.30 -9.88 4.19
CA LEU A 180 -5.71 -9.49 2.91
C LEU A 180 -6.63 -9.86 1.74
N MET A 181 -7.18 -11.08 1.75
CA MET A 181 -8.12 -11.54 0.73
C MET A 181 -9.42 -10.74 0.77
N ASP A 182 -9.94 -10.45 1.96
CA ASP A 182 -11.13 -9.62 2.16
C ASP A 182 -10.91 -8.17 1.72
N ALA A 183 -9.71 -7.63 1.90
CA ALA A 183 -9.33 -6.31 1.40
C ALA A 183 -9.17 -6.23 -0.13
N GLY A 184 -9.19 -7.37 -0.83
CA GLY A 184 -8.96 -7.45 -2.27
C GLY A 184 -7.47 -7.37 -2.65
N VAL A 185 -6.55 -7.65 -1.72
CA VAL A 185 -5.13 -7.77 -2.04
C VAL A 185 -4.91 -9.05 -2.84
N PRO A 186 -4.37 -8.98 -4.08
CA PRO A 186 -4.19 -10.15 -4.94
C PRO A 186 -2.96 -10.96 -4.52
N ILE A 187 -3.03 -11.57 -3.33
CA ILE A 187 -1.97 -12.46 -2.84
C ILE A 187 -1.84 -13.69 -3.75
N LYS A 188 -0.61 -14.15 -4.00
CA LYS A 188 -0.33 -15.27 -4.92
C LYS A 188 -1.01 -16.58 -4.51
N ALA A 189 -1.09 -16.83 -3.20
CA ALA A 189 -1.78 -17.98 -2.62
C ALA A 189 -2.07 -17.73 -1.12
N PRO A 190 -3.11 -18.34 -0.55
CA PRO A 190 -3.39 -18.27 0.88
C PRO A 190 -2.32 -18.98 1.71
N VAL A 191 -2.00 -18.42 2.88
CA VAL A 191 -1.00 -18.95 3.82
C VAL A 191 -1.71 -19.40 5.10
N ALA A 192 -1.39 -20.60 5.57
CA ALA A 192 -1.80 -21.09 6.88
C ALA A 192 -0.60 -21.34 7.78
N GLY A 193 -0.78 -21.13 9.08
CA GLY A 193 0.19 -21.42 10.13
C GLY A 193 -0.29 -22.51 11.08
N ILE A 194 0.63 -23.39 11.48
CA ILE A 194 0.40 -24.38 12.53
C ILE A 194 1.58 -24.40 13.50
N ALA A 195 1.29 -24.61 14.78
CA ALA A 195 2.31 -24.89 15.79
C ALA A 195 2.32 -26.38 16.11
N MET A 196 3.50 -26.96 15.97
CA MET A 196 3.77 -28.34 16.28
C MET A 196 4.52 -28.43 17.60
N GLY A 197 4.17 -29.43 18.39
CA GLY A 197 4.77 -29.71 19.68
C GLY A 197 5.65 -30.95 19.67
N LEU A 198 6.53 -31.05 20.66
CA LEU A 198 7.18 -32.30 21.04
C LEU A 198 6.93 -32.52 22.53
N ALA A 199 6.61 -33.75 22.92
CA ALA A 199 6.82 -34.21 24.29
C ALA A 199 7.98 -35.21 24.25
N SER A 200 8.99 -35.03 25.10
CA SER A 200 10.14 -35.93 25.20
C SER A 200 10.65 -36.06 26.64
N ASP A 201 11.10 -37.26 27.00
CA ASP A 201 11.85 -37.55 28.24
C ASP A 201 13.34 -37.85 28.00
N GLY A 202 13.81 -37.70 26.74
CA GLY A 202 15.17 -38.00 26.31
C GLY A 202 15.33 -39.39 25.67
N GLU A 203 14.47 -40.34 26.03
CA GLU A 203 14.46 -41.68 25.43
C GLU A 203 13.26 -41.87 24.49
N ASN A 204 12.09 -41.42 24.94
CA ASN A 204 10.82 -41.51 24.24
C ASN A 204 10.37 -40.12 23.81
N TRP A 205 9.73 -40.04 22.64
CA TRP A 205 9.21 -38.79 22.12
C TRP A 205 7.89 -38.97 21.36
N LYS A 206 7.08 -37.89 21.32
CA LYS A 206 5.81 -37.81 20.60
C LYS A 206 5.63 -36.43 19.98
N VAL A 207 5.34 -36.38 18.69
CA VAL A 207 5.02 -35.12 17.98
C VAL A 207 3.53 -34.81 18.12
N LEU A 208 3.23 -33.57 18.47
CA LEU A 208 1.89 -33.02 18.69
C LEU A 208 1.53 -32.03 17.60
N THR A 209 0.29 -32.08 17.14
CA THR A 209 -0.30 -31.10 16.21
C THR A 209 -1.14 -30.11 16.99
N ASP A 210 -0.99 -28.82 16.66
CA ASP A 210 -1.74 -27.73 17.32
C ASP A 210 -1.52 -27.73 18.84
N LEU A 211 -0.27 -27.45 19.22
CA LEU A 211 0.23 -27.38 20.59
C LEU A 211 -0.55 -26.35 21.43
N GLN A 212 -0.90 -26.72 22.66
CA GLN A 212 -1.40 -25.80 23.70
C GLN A 212 -0.27 -25.34 24.62
N ASP A 213 -0.44 -24.18 25.26
CA ASP A 213 0.60 -23.59 26.11
C ASP A 213 0.98 -24.50 27.30
N VAL A 214 0.01 -25.25 27.86
CA VAL A 214 0.24 -26.23 28.93
C VAL A 214 1.00 -27.48 28.46
N GLU A 215 1.04 -27.74 27.16
CA GLU A 215 1.77 -28.88 26.58
C GLU A 215 3.23 -28.51 26.24
N ASP A 216 3.59 -27.22 26.30
CA ASP A 216 4.95 -26.72 26.05
C ASP A 216 5.87 -26.86 27.28
N GLY A 217 6.00 -28.09 27.77
CA GLY A 217 6.76 -28.43 28.97
C GLY A 217 8.28 -28.60 28.76
N LYS A 218 8.98 -29.05 29.81
CA LYS A 218 10.40 -29.44 29.74
C LYS A 218 10.57 -30.63 28.78
N GLY A 219 11.62 -30.61 27.96
CA GLY A 219 11.82 -31.60 26.90
C GLY A 219 10.91 -31.38 25.68
N GLY A 220 10.21 -30.25 25.63
CA GLY A 220 9.36 -29.89 24.52
C GLY A 220 10.05 -29.10 23.41
N MET A 221 9.32 -28.93 22.32
CA MET A 221 9.68 -28.13 21.16
C MET A 221 8.44 -27.37 20.72
N ASP A 222 8.59 -26.09 20.40
CA ASP A 222 7.58 -25.26 19.74
C ASP A 222 8.06 -24.97 18.32
N PHE A 223 7.54 -25.73 17.36
CA PHE A 223 7.90 -25.64 15.95
C PHE A 223 6.73 -25.04 15.16
N LYS A 224 6.85 -23.76 14.82
CA LYS A 224 5.88 -22.98 14.07
C LYS A 224 6.20 -23.04 12.59
N ILE A 225 5.24 -23.49 11.79
CA ILE A 225 5.41 -23.71 10.35
C ILE A 225 4.26 -23.01 9.63
N THR A 226 4.62 -22.13 8.70
CA THR A 226 3.65 -21.46 7.82
C THR A 226 3.85 -21.86 6.37
N GLY A 227 2.81 -21.71 5.56
CA GLY A 227 2.96 -21.74 4.11
C GLY A 227 1.68 -22.05 3.37
N THR A 228 1.85 -22.28 2.07
CA THR A 228 0.78 -22.53 1.12
C THR A 228 0.70 -24.03 0.82
N ARG A 229 -0.21 -24.42 -0.08
CA ARG A 229 -0.25 -25.78 -0.63
C ARG A 229 1.02 -26.15 -1.40
N ALA A 230 1.69 -25.16 -1.99
CA ALA A 230 2.89 -25.37 -2.80
C ALA A 230 4.17 -25.53 -1.95
N GLY A 231 4.20 -24.98 -0.73
CA GLY A 231 5.42 -25.01 0.06
C GLY A 231 5.34 -24.29 1.40
N ILE A 232 6.49 -24.20 2.06
CA ILE A 232 6.67 -23.51 3.34
C ILE A 232 7.11 -22.07 3.05
N THR A 233 6.56 -21.09 3.77
CA THR A 233 6.96 -19.68 3.64
C THR A 233 7.82 -19.20 4.81
N ALA A 234 7.55 -19.67 6.03
CA ALA A 234 8.40 -19.43 7.18
C ALA A 234 8.40 -20.61 8.15
N ILE A 235 9.51 -20.72 8.90
CA ILE A 235 9.71 -21.64 10.00
C ILE A 235 10.30 -20.84 11.17
N GLN A 236 9.79 -21.10 12.37
CA GLN A 236 10.45 -20.76 13.63
C GLN A 236 10.45 -22.02 14.49
N MET A 237 11.57 -22.32 15.13
CA MET A 237 11.71 -23.49 15.97
C MET A 237 12.45 -23.09 17.25
N ASP A 238 11.78 -23.29 18.38
CA ASP A 238 12.36 -23.19 19.71
C ASP A 238 12.36 -24.59 20.32
N THR A 239 13.51 -25.06 20.78
CA THR A 239 13.62 -26.36 21.45
C THR A 239 14.12 -26.23 22.87
N LYS A 240 13.58 -27.06 23.77
CA LYS A 240 14.02 -27.23 25.16
C LYS A 240 14.73 -28.58 25.35
N THR A 241 15.06 -29.26 24.25
CA THR A 241 15.87 -30.50 24.23
C THR A 241 17.33 -30.19 23.90
N ASP A 242 18.24 -31.13 24.18
CA ASP A 242 19.67 -31.01 23.82
C ASP A 242 19.90 -31.10 22.29
N GLY A 243 18.88 -31.52 21.54
CA GLY A 243 18.90 -31.63 20.09
C GLY A 243 17.65 -32.31 19.55
N LEU A 244 17.45 -32.24 18.24
CA LEU A 244 16.36 -32.90 17.51
C LEU A 244 16.96 -33.84 16.47
N THR A 245 16.46 -35.08 16.42
CA THR A 245 16.87 -36.02 15.38
C THR A 245 16.19 -35.65 14.05
N MET A 246 16.80 -36.07 12.94
CA MET A 246 16.20 -35.88 11.61
C MET A 246 14.85 -36.57 11.47
N GLU A 247 14.61 -37.65 12.22
CA GLU A 247 13.33 -38.35 12.27
C GLU A 247 12.22 -37.48 12.88
N ILE A 248 12.50 -36.82 14.02
CA ILE A 248 11.56 -35.90 14.66
C ILE A 248 11.21 -34.75 13.72
N ILE A 249 12.21 -34.16 13.06
CA ILE A 249 12.01 -33.06 12.11
C ILE A 249 11.14 -33.51 10.92
N LYS A 250 11.44 -34.69 10.35
CA LYS A 250 10.68 -35.26 9.23
C LYS A 250 9.21 -35.50 9.60
N GLU A 251 8.96 -36.18 10.72
CA GLU A 251 7.60 -36.44 11.18
C GLU A 251 6.84 -35.14 11.48
N THR A 252 7.52 -34.16 12.08
CA THR A 252 6.95 -32.83 12.35
C THR A 252 6.53 -32.13 11.07
N LEU A 253 7.38 -32.12 10.04
CA LEU A 253 7.06 -31.48 8.77
C LEU A 253 5.91 -32.19 8.03
N GLU A 254 5.90 -33.52 8.03
CA GLU A 254 4.82 -34.31 7.41
C GLU A 254 3.46 -34.04 8.07
N LYS A 255 3.39 -34.12 9.40
CA LYS A 255 2.17 -33.82 10.17
C LYS A 255 1.75 -32.36 10.01
N SER A 256 2.71 -31.43 10.02
CA SER A 256 2.42 -30.01 9.81
C SER A 256 1.78 -29.73 8.45
N LYS A 257 2.18 -30.47 7.40
CA LYS A 257 1.61 -30.30 6.06
C LYS A 257 0.13 -30.68 6.07
N ILE A 258 -0.21 -31.85 6.63
CA ILE A 258 -1.60 -32.31 6.77
C ILE A 258 -2.43 -31.28 7.54
N ALA A 259 -1.88 -30.77 8.65
CA ALA A 259 -2.59 -29.82 9.48
C ALA A 259 -2.81 -28.45 8.80
N ARG A 260 -1.79 -27.94 8.09
CA ARG A 260 -1.92 -26.70 7.30
C ARG A 260 -2.94 -26.88 6.18
N GLU A 261 -3.00 -28.03 5.51
CA GLU A 261 -4.01 -28.30 4.48
C GLU A 261 -5.44 -28.25 5.04
N GLN A 262 -5.67 -28.77 6.25
CA GLN A 262 -6.96 -28.67 6.93
C GLN A 262 -7.33 -27.21 7.23
N ILE A 263 -6.37 -26.40 7.70
CA ILE A 263 -6.59 -24.97 7.97
C ILE A 263 -6.86 -24.20 6.66
N LEU A 264 -6.08 -24.46 5.61
CA LEU A 264 -6.28 -23.86 4.29
C LEU A 264 -7.66 -24.19 3.73
N ASN A 265 -8.13 -25.44 3.88
CA ASN A 265 -9.49 -25.81 3.48
C ASN A 265 -10.55 -24.97 4.21
N THR A 266 -10.35 -24.65 5.50
CA THR A 266 -11.29 -23.80 6.25
C THR A 266 -11.23 -22.35 5.77
N ILE A 267 -10.04 -21.81 5.51
CA ILE A 267 -9.86 -20.47 4.95
C ILE A 267 -10.56 -20.36 3.59
N GLU A 268 -10.29 -21.30 2.68
CA GLU A 268 -10.85 -21.34 1.32
C GLU A 268 -12.37 -21.54 1.31
N LYS A 269 -12.94 -22.25 2.30
CA LYS A 269 -14.40 -22.34 2.50
C LYS A 269 -15.03 -20.99 2.88
N THR A 270 -14.32 -20.17 3.64
CA THR A 270 -14.79 -18.83 4.04
C THR A 270 -14.60 -17.82 2.91
N ILE A 271 -13.43 -17.84 2.25
CA ILE A 271 -13.11 -16.95 1.14
C ILE A 271 -12.20 -17.69 0.14
N ALA A 272 -12.77 -18.07 -1.00
CA ALA A 272 -12.09 -18.94 -1.97
C ALA A 272 -10.92 -18.23 -2.71
N ALA A 273 -11.04 -16.92 -2.91
CA ALA A 273 -10.05 -16.09 -3.58
C ALA A 273 -10.12 -14.66 -3.04
N PRO A 274 -9.07 -13.84 -3.19
CA PRO A 274 -9.16 -12.40 -2.92
C PRO A 274 -10.36 -11.77 -3.60
N ARG A 275 -11.01 -10.79 -2.95
CA ARG A 275 -12.11 -10.06 -3.57
C ARG A 275 -11.65 -9.40 -4.88
N SER A 276 -12.49 -9.46 -5.90
CA SER A 276 -12.22 -8.86 -7.21
C SER A 276 -12.20 -7.33 -7.19
N GLU A 277 -12.92 -6.75 -6.23
CA GLU A 277 -12.98 -5.31 -6.02
C GLU A 277 -12.47 -4.96 -4.62
N LEU A 278 -11.71 -3.85 -4.55
CA LEU A 278 -11.28 -3.26 -3.28
C LEU A 278 -12.48 -2.72 -2.50
N SER A 279 -12.35 -2.65 -1.18
CA SER A 279 -13.34 -2.02 -0.31
C SER A 279 -13.70 -0.60 -0.81
N PRO A 280 -14.98 -0.19 -0.77
CA PRO A 280 -15.39 1.17 -1.12
C PRO A 280 -14.68 2.26 -0.29
N ASN A 281 -14.21 1.91 0.90
CA ASN A 281 -13.49 2.82 1.79
C ASN A 281 -11.99 2.89 1.49
N ALA A 282 -11.46 1.93 0.72
CA ALA A 282 -10.06 1.92 0.34
C ALA A 282 -9.78 2.99 -0.73
N PRO A 283 -8.60 3.63 -0.67
CA PRO A 283 -8.20 4.55 -1.72
C PRO A 283 -8.04 3.82 -3.05
N ARG A 284 -8.37 4.50 -4.16
CA ARG A 284 -8.09 4.02 -5.51
C ARG A 284 -6.84 4.70 -6.04
N ILE A 285 -6.01 3.92 -6.72
CA ILE A 285 -4.78 4.42 -7.32
C ILE A 285 -4.91 4.34 -8.83
N ILE A 286 -4.68 5.47 -9.51
CA ILE A 286 -4.52 5.52 -10.96
C ILE A 286 -3.04 5.67 -11.25
N SER A 287 -2.48 4.76 -12.04
CA SER A 287 -1.10 4.85 -12.51
C SER A 287 -1.03 5.52 -13.88
N LEU A 288 0.04 6.29 -14.09
CA LEU A 288 0.41 6.94 -15.34
C LEU A 288 1.93 6.74 -15.51
N GLU A 289 2.37 6.49 -16.73
CA GLU A 289 3.80 6.48 -17.07
C GLU A 289 4.11 7.71 -17.93
N ILE A 290 5.15 8.45 -17.54
CA ILE A 290 5.62 9.65 -18.24
C ILE A 290 7.10 9.48 -18.59
N ASN A 291 7.59 10.31 -19.51
CA ASN A 291 9.04 10.40 -19.74
C ASN A 291 9.74 10.91 -18.46
N PRO A 292 10.77 10.20 -17.93
CA PRO A 292 11.53 10.62 -16.75
C PRO A 292 12.03 12.07 -16.79
N ASP A 293 12.36 12.59 -17.98
CA ASP A 293 12.84 13.97 -18.13
C ASP A 293 11.79 15.02 -17.71
N LYS A 294 10.51 14.66 -17.77
CA LYS A 294 9.36 15.55 -17.47
C LYS A 294 8.90 15.47 -16.02
N ILE A 295 9.52 14.63 -15.19
CA ILE A 295 9.23 14.55 -13.74
C ILE A 295 9.38 15.93 -13.09
N LYS A 296 10.42 16.68 -13.48
CA LYS A 296 10.70 18.03 -12.96
C LYS A 296 9.54 19.01 -13.22
N ASP A 297 8.86 18.88 -14.35
CA ASP A 297 7.74 19.74 -14.73
C ASP A 297 6.50 19.45 -13.88
N VAL A 298 6.24 18.17 -13.59
CA VAL A 298 5.12 17.75 -12.74
C VAL A 298 5.33 18.14 -11.28
N ILE A 299 6.54 17.96 -10.75
CA ILE A 299 6.87 18.38 -9.38
C ILE A 299 6.85 19.90 -9.27
N GLY A 300 7.45 20.58 -10.25
CA GLY A 300 7.66 22.02 -10.26
C GLY A 300 8.69 22.49 -9.22
N PRO A 301 9.04 23.80 -9.22
CA PRO A 301 10.01 24.35 -8.28
C PRO A 301 9.58 24.11 -6.82
N GLY A 302 10.39 23.36 -6.07
CA GLY A 302 10.11 23.05 -4.66
C GLY A 302 8.84 22.24 -4.40
N GLY A 303 8.31 21.52 -5.40
CA GLY A 303 7.06 20.77 -5.26
C GLY A 303 5.80 21.62 -5.37
N LYS A 304 5.90 22.87 -5.84
CA LYS A 304 4.74 23.77 -5.90
C LYS A 304 3.62 23.24 -6.81
N THR A 305 3.96 22.74 -8.00
CA THR A 305 2.98 22.29 -8.99
C THR A 305 2.24 21.06 -8.49
N ILE A 306 2.96 20.05 -7.97
CA ILE A 306 2.34 18.83 -7.46
C ILE A 306 1.42 19.12 -6.25
N ASN A 307 1.85 19.99 -5.33
CA ASN A 307 1.03 20.41 -4.20
C ASN A 307 -0.23 21.17 -4.64
N GLU A 308 -0.12 22.02 -5.67
CA GLU A 308 -1.26 22.73 -6.25
C GLU A 308 -2.26 21.76 -6.91
N ILE A 309 -1.78 20.72 -7.60
CA ILE A 309 -2.65 19.68 -8.17
C ILE A 309 -3.38 18.95 -7.04
N ILE A 310 -2.66 18.52 -5.99
CA ILE A 310 -3.24 17.83 -4.84
C ILE A 310 -4.34 18.68 -4.20
N GLU A 311 -4.06 19.95 -3.90
CA GLU A 311 -4.99 20.87 -3.26
C GLU A 311 -6.24 21.13 -4.10
N LYS A 312 -6.08 21.40 -5.40
CA LYS A 312 -7.21 21.76 -6.29
C LYS A 312 -8.06 20.57 -6.70
N THR A 313 -7.48 19.38 -6.82
CA THR A 313 -8.21 18.17 -7.22
C THR A 313 -8.78 17.41 -6.02
N GLY A 314 -8.21 17.62 -4.82
CA GLY A 314 -8.60 16.93 -3.60
C GLY A 314 -8.23 15.45 -3.60
N VAL A 315 -7.19 15.07 -4.36
CA VAL A 315 -6.58 13.73 -4.25
C VAL A 315 -5.78 13.64 -2.94
N GLU A 316 -5.59 12.44 -2.43
CA GLU A 316 -4.91 12.22 -1.13
C GLU A 316 -3.40 12.33 -1.26
N ALA A 317 -2.83 11.76 -2.33
CA ALA A 317 -1.41 11.80 -2.63
C ALA A 317 -1.15 11.63 -4.12
N ILE A 318 -0.03 12.19 -4.58
CA ILE A 318 0.57 11.90 -5.89
C ILE A 318 2.02 11.50 -5.64
N ASP A 319 2.33 10.24 -5.88
CA ASP A 319 3.67 9.68 -5.71
C ASP A 319 4.33 9.55 -7.09
N ILE A 320 5.57 10.02 -7.24
CA ILE A 320 6.31 9.99 -8.50
C ILE A 320 7.61 9.21 -8.30
N GLU A 321 7.81 8.17 -9.10
CA GLU A 321 9.02 7.36 -9.13
C GLU A 321 10.03 7.91 -10.15
N GLN A 322 11.30 7.57 -9.94
CA GLN A 322 12.40 8.03 -10.80
C GLN A 322 12.35 7.45 -12.21
N ASP A 323 11.63 6.35 -12.41
CA ASP A 323 11.40 5.73 -13.72
C ASP A 323 10.26 6.39 -14.51
N GLY A 324 9.61 7.42 -13.96
CA GLY A 324 8.52 8.14 -14.61
C GLY A 324 7.13 7.58 -14.30
N LYS A 325 7.00 6.58 -13.42
CA LYS A 325 5.68 6.15 -12.93
C LYS A 325 5.13 7.16 -11.93
N ILE A 326 3.85 7.51 -12.12
CA ILE A 326 3.10 8.41 -11.25
C ILE A 326 1.88 7.65 -10.73
N PHE A 327 1.71 7.64 -9.41
CA PHE A 327 0.58 7.04 -8.71
C PHE A 327 -0.28 8.13 -8.10
N ILE A 328 -1.52 8.24 -8.56
CA ILE A 328 -2.50 9.21 -8.08
C ILE A 328 -3.48 8.49 -7.16
N THR A 329 -3.42 8.81 -5.87
CA THR A 329 -4.24 8.16 -4.83
C THR A 329 -5.45 9.02 -4.49
N SER A 330 -6.66 8.47 -4.60
CA SER A 330 -7.90 9.17 -4.22
C SER A 330 -9.04 8.24 -3.83
N LYS A 331 -9.88 8.67 -2.89
CA LYS A 331 -11.16 8.03 -2.57
C LYS A 331 -12.24 8.28 -3.63
N LYS A 332 -12.15 9.37 -4.40
CA LYS A 332 -13.16 9.77 -5.39
C LYS A 332 -12.60 9.60 -6.80
N LYS A 333 -13.30 8.83 -7.63
CA LYS A 333 -12.94 8.60 -9.04
C LYS A 333 -12.80 9.90 -9.83
N GLU A 334 -13.73 10.84 -9.65
CA GLU A 334 -13.71 12.14 -10.35
C GLU A 334 -12.50 13.00 -10.00
N SER A 335 -12.05 12.97 -8.73
CA SER A 335 -10.85 13.70 -8.29
C SER A 335 -9.60 13.10 -8.91
N ALA A 336 -9.51 11.76 -8.93
CA ALA A 336 -8.39 11.05 -9.55
C ALA A 336 -8.30 11.33 -11.06
N GLU A 337 -9.43 11.34 -11.78
CA GLU A 337 -9.47 11.65 -13.22
C GLU A 337 -9.05 13.09 -13.54
N LYS A 338 -9.44 14.06 -12.69
CA LYS A 338 -9.00 15.46 -12.84
C LYS A 338 -7.49 15.59 -12.65
N ALA A 339 -6.93 14.95 -11.62
CA ALA A 339 -5.49 14.93 -11.38
C ALA A 339 -4.74 14.23 -12.51
N TYR A 340 -5.24 13.08 -12.97
CA TYR A 340 -4.68 12.35 -14.10
C TYR A 340 -4.62 13.22 -15.35
N LYS A 341 -5.73 13.90 -15.69
CA LYS A 341 -5.78 14.80 -16.84
C LYS A 341 -4.78 15.93 -16.71
N TRP A 342 -4.66 16.54 -15.53
CA TRP A 342 -3.72 17.64 -15.30
C TRP A 342 -2.27 17.19 -15.48
N VAL A 343 -1.88 16.08 -14.83
CA VAL A 343 -0.52 15.53 -14.96
C VAL A 343 -0.22 15.13 -16.40
N ASN A 344 -1.19 14.53 -17.09
CA ASN A 344 -1.06 14.20 -18.51
C ASN A 344 -0.92 15.46 -19.38
N ASP A 345 -1.66 16.52 -19.11
CA ASP A 345 -1.58 17.78 -19.86
C ASP A 345 -0.23 18.49 -19.68
N ILE A 346 0.40 18.39 -18.50
CA ILE A 346 1.76 18.90 -18.26
C ILE A 346 2.78 18.08 -19.09
N THR A 347 2.62 16.76 -19.08
CA THR A 347 3.62 15.83 -19.61
C THR A 347 3.43 15.50 -21.08
N ARG A 348 2.29 15.85 -21.67
CA ARG A 348 1.98 15.61 -23.07
C ARG A 348 2.96 16.32 -24.00
N ASP A 349 3.50 15.58 -24.96
CA ASP A 349 4.23 16.16 -26.08
C ASP A 349 3.26 16.86 -27.01
N ILE A 350 3.54 18.13 -27.26
CA ILE A 350 2.77 18.93 -28.21
C ILE A 350 3.25 18.52 -29.60
N THR A 351 2.33 18.06 -30.44
CA THR A 351 2.68 17.72 -31.83
C THR A 351 2.27 18.83 -32.79
N VAL A 352 3.05 18.99 -33.85
CA VAL A 352 2.72 19.94 -34.92
C VAL A 352 1.39 19.56 -35.55
N GLY A 353 0.47 20.51 -35.62
CA GLY A 353 -0.86 20.33 -36.20
C GLY A 353 -2.01 20.25 -35.17
N GLU A 354 -1.72 20.06 -33.89
CA GLU A 354 -2.74 20.03 -32.84
C GLU A 354 -3.37 21.41 -32.58
N ILE A 355 -4.65 21.42 -32.21
CA ILE A 355 -5.43 22.62 -31.91
C ILE A 355 -5.74 22.64 -30.40
N PHE A 356 -5.42 23.75 -29.74
CA PHE A 356 -5.64 23.97 -28.32
C PHE A 356 -6.53 25.19 -28.10
N GLU A 357 -7.29 25.17 -27.00
CA GLU A 357 -7.90 26.38 -26.44
C GLU A 357 -6.96 26.94 -25.38
N GLY A 358 -6.36 28.09 -25.65
CA GLY A 358 -5.37 28.71 -24.78
C GLY A 358 -5.78 30.10 -24.31
N THR A 359 -5.13 30.58 -23.25
CA THR A 359 -5.37 31.92 -22.70
C THR A 359 -4.18 32.83 -23.00
N VAL A 360 -4.43 34.05 -23.47
CA VAL A 360 -3.37 35.02 -23.76
C VAL A 360 -2.74 35.49 -22.45
N THR A 361 -1.47 35.15 -22.21
CA THR A 361 -0.76 35.52 -20.98
C THR A 361 -0.03 36.85 -21.10
N ARG A 362 0.56 37.13 -22.27
CA ARG A 362 1.30 38.37 -22.54
C ARG A 362 1.24 38.75 -24.02
N ILE A 363 1.33 40.05 -24.27
CA ILE A 363 1.34 40.63 -25.61
C ILE A 363 2.66 41.39 -25.80
N MET A 364 3.27 41.24 -26.98
CA MET A 364 4.42 41.99 -27.45
C MET A 364 4.13 42.59 -28.82
N ASP A 365 4.92 43.57 -29.26
CA ASP A 365 4.73 44.25 -30.54
C ASP A 365 4.71 43.30 -31.76
N PHE A 366 5.39 42.14 -31.64
CA PHE A 366 5.54 41.16 -32.72
C PHE A 366 4.64 39.92 -32.59
N GLY A 367 3.89 39.77 -31.50
CA GLY A 367 3.04 38.60 -31.27
C GLY A 367 2.40 38.52 -29.90
N ALA A 368 1.53 37.52 -29.71
CA ALA A 368 0.91 37.21 -28.43
C ALA A 368 1.37 35.84 -27.94
N PHE A 369 1.71 35.73 -26.66
CA PHE A 369 1.95 34.44 -26.04
C PHE A 369 0.65 33.90 -25.47
N VAL A 370 0.39 32.64 -25.79
CA VAL A 370 -0.83 31.93 -25.42
C VAL A 370 -0.41 30.69 -24.65
N GLU A 371 -0.88 30.57 -23.42
CA GLU A 371 -0.73 29.36 -22.62
C GLU A 371 -1.72 28.32 -23.12
N ILE A 372 -1.21 27.21 -23.67
CA ILE A 372 -1.99 26.14 -24.29
C ILE A 372 -2.14 24.91 -23.39
N LEU A 373 -1.14 24.68 -22.52
CA LEU A 373 -1.14 23.67 -21.47
C LEU A 373 -0.48 24.31 -20.23
N PRO A 374 -0.76 23.85 -19.00
CA PRO A 374 -0.18 24.42 -17.79
C PRO A 374 1.35 24.49 -17.88
N GLY A 375 1.90 25.71 -17.83
CA GLY A 375 3.35 25.95 -17.91
C GLY A 375 3.96 25.88 -19.33
N LYS A 376 3.17 25.62 -20.38
CA LYS A 376 3.60 25.65 -21.79
C LYS A 376 2.95 26.80 -22.53
N GLU A 377 3.77 27.78 -22.89
CA GLU A 377 3.37 28.91 -23.73
C GLU A 377 3.87 28.72 -25.16
N GLY A 378 3.01 29.05 -26.12
CA GLY A 378 3.41 29.22 -27.51
C GLY A 378 3.22 30.66 -27.97
N MET A 379 3.97 31.06 -28.98
CA MET A 379 3.92 32.42 -29.54
C MET A 379 3.10 32.42 -30.84
N VAL A 380 2.05 33.24 -30.88
CA VAL A 380 1.35 33.59 -32.11
C VAL A 380 2.00 34.84 -32.70
N HIS A 381 2.70 34.69 -33.82
CA HIS A 381 3.28 35.83 -34.53
C HIS A 381 2.17 36.76 -35.07
N ILE A 382 2.44 38.06 -35.18
CA ILE A 382 1.44 39.06 -35.63
C ILE A 382 0.80 38.74 -36.98
N SER A 383 1.52 38.04 -37.87
CA SER A 383 1.01 37.59 -39.17
C SER A 383 0.02 36.42 -39.10
N GLU A 384 0.03 35.67 -38.00
CA GLU A 384 -0.77 34.46 -37.78
C GLU A 384 -1.96 34.70 -36.84
N LEU A 385 -2.17 35.93 -36.38
CA LEU A 385 -3.30 36.32 -35.53
C LEU A 385 -4.64 36.30 -36.29
N ALA A 386 -4.66 36.77 -37.54
CA ALA A 386 -5.88 36.92 -38.32
C ALA A 386 -5.64 36.65 -39.82
N PRO A 387 -6.71 36.38 -40.61
CA PRO A 387 -6.61 36.18 -42.06
C PRO A 387 -6.14 37.41 -42.86
N TRP A 388 -6.08 38.60 -42.24
CA TRP A 388 -5.64 39.85 -42.84
C TRP A 388 -4.44 40.43 -42.10
N ARG A 389 -3.77 41.42 -42.70
CA ARG A 389 -2.60 42.07 -42.09
C ARG A 389 -3.02 42.86 -40.85
N VAL A 390 -2.44 42.50 -39.72
CA VAL A 390 -2.62 43.16 -38.42
C VAL A 390 -1.48 44.16 -38.20
N GLY A 391 -1.82 45.39 -37.81
CA GLY A 391 -0.83 46.44 -37.52
C GLY A 391 -0.33 46.41 -36.06
N LYS A 392 -1.23 46.11 -35.12
CA LYS A 392 -0.96 45.99 -33.68
C LYS A 392 -1.65 44.76 -33.11
N VAL A 393 -0.98 44.03 -32.23
CA VAL A 393 -1.50 42.78 -31.66
C VAL A 393 -2.73 43.04 -30.79
N GLU A 394 -2.76 44.18 -30.10
CA GLU A 394 -3.84 44.63 -29.22
C GLU A 394 -5.15 44.93 -29.98
N ASP A 395 -5.08 45.07 -31.31
CA ASP A 395 -6.28 45.25 -32.14
C ASP A 395 -7.09 43.93 -32.27
N ILE A 396 -6.47 42.78 -31.98
CA ILE A 396 -7.07 41.44 -32.16
C ILE A 396 -7.26 40.69 -30.84
N VAL A 397 -6.29 40.75 -29.91
CA VAL A 397 -6.34 40.00 -28.65
C VAL A 397 -5.98 40.89 -27.46
N LYS A 398 -6.54 40.57 -26.29
CA LYS A 398 -6.18 41.16 -25.01
C LYS A 398 -5.63 40.10 -24.06
N ILE A 399 -4.85 40.54 -23.07
CA ILE A 399 -4.40 39.68 -21.98
C ILE A 399 -5.62 39.10 -21.26
N GLY A 400 -5.66 37.78 -21.10
CA GLY A 400 -6.77 37.04 -20.51
C GLY A 400 -7.81 36.51 -21.51
N ASP A 401 -7.72 36.84 -22.81
CA ASP A 401 -8.64 36.31 -23.81
C ASP A 401 -8.42 34.81 -24.05
N LYS A 402 -9.51 34.05 -24.15
CA LYS A 402 -9.49 32.64 -24.55
C LYS A 402 -9.57 32.54 -26.08
N VAL A 403 -8.54 31.94 -26.69
CA VAL A 403 -8.38 31.84 -28.15
C VAL A 403 -8.05 30.41 -28.57
N GLN A 404 -8.52 30.01 -29.75
CA GLN A 404 -8.20 28.70 -30.33
C GLN A 404 -6.96 28.81 -31.22
N VAL A 405 -5.92 28.05 -30.92
CA VAL A 405 -4.61 28.15 -31.58
C VAL A 405 -4.15 26.79 -32.09
N LYS A 406 -3.56 26.75 -33.29
CA LYS A 406 -2.96 25.55 -33.89
C LYS A 406 -1.45 25.62 -33.81
N VAL A 407 -0.79 24.52 -33.47
CA VAL A 407 0.66 24.40 -33.50
C VAL A 407 1.13 24.28 -34.95
N ILE A 408 1.92 25.24 -35.43
CA ILE A 408 2.46 25.25 -36.79
C ILE A 408 3.83 24.59 -36.84
N GLU A 409 4.66 24.88 -35.83
CA GLU A 409 6.07 24.51 -35.83
C GLU A 409 6.56 24.49 -34.38
N ILE A 410 7.51 23.60 -34.11
CA ILE A 410 8.32 23.60 -32.90
C ILE A 410 9.76 23.75 -33.41
N ASP A 411 10.42 24.84 -33.03
CA ASP A 411 11.77 25.11 -33.51
C ASP A 411 12.82 24.25 -32.80
N ASP A 412 14.07 24.29 -33.29
CA ASP A 412 15.20 23.53 -32.73
C ASP A 412 15.54 23.89 -31.28
N MET A 413 15.01 25.01 -30.78
CA MET A 413 15.16 25.45 -29.38
C MET A 413 13.94 25.06 -28.51
N GLY A 414 12.98 24.32 -29.06
CA GLY A 414 11.76 23.87 -28.39
C GLY A 414 10.67 24.93 -28.24
N ARG A 415 10.77 26.07 -28.93
CA ARG A 415 9.74 27.13 -28.89
C ARG A 415 8.59 26.78 -29.83
N ILE A 416 7.37 26.94 -29.32
CA ILE A 416 6.14 26.55 -30.00
C ILE A 416 5.57 27.75 -30.76
N ASN A 417 5.53 27.65 -32.09
CA ASN A 417 4.91 28.64 -32.96
C ASN A 417 3.44 28.28 -33.21
N LEU A 418 2.55 29.21 -32.89
CA LEU A 418 1.10 29.04 -32.93
C LEU A 418 0.46 29.90 -34.03
N SER A 419 -0.68 29.45 -34.55
CA SER A 419 -1.54 30.25 -35.45
C SER A 419 -2.98 30.26 -34.99
N MET A 420 -3.55 31.46 -34.93
CA MET A 420 -4.98 31.68 -34.76
C MET A 420 -5.72 31.66 -36.10
N LYS A 421 -5.03 31.97 -37.20
CA LYS A 421 -5.58 31.97 -38.56
C LYS A 421 -5.90 30.56 -39.06
N GLN A 422 -5.12 29.57 -38.67
CA GLN A 422 -5.28 28.18 -39.10
C GLN A 422 -6.29 27.38 -38.25
N THR A 423 -7.13 28.06 -37.48
CA THR A 423 -8.23 27.47 -36.70
C THR A 423 -9.57 28.09 -37.10
N ASN A 424 -10.64 27.30 -37.05
CA ASN A 424 -11.98 27.77 -37.43
C ASN A 424 -12.81 28.27 -36.23
N GLY A 425 -12.31 28.14 -34.99
CA GLY A 425 -13.04 28.50 -33.78
C GLY A 425 -12.94 29.97 -33.37
N ASN A 426 -12.04 30.75 -33.96
CA ASN A 426 -11.86 32.15 -33.61
C ASN A 426 -12.88 33.06 -34.32
N LYS A 427 -13.61 33.87 -33.54
CA LYS A 427 -14.55 34.87 -34.07
C LYS A 427 -13.84 36.19 -34.32
N TYR A 428 -13.67 36.55 -35.59
CA TYR A 428 -13.13 37.85 -35.96
C TYR A 428 -14.25 38.83 -36.31
N THR A 429 -14.31 39.98 -35.62
CA THR A 429 -15.34 41.00 -35.87
C THR A 429 -14.94 41.97 -36.98
N GLN A 430 -15.92 42.61 -37.63
CA GLN A 430 -15.65 43.66 -38.62
C GLN A 430 -14.95 44.87 -38.01
N GLU A 431 -15.18 45.15 -36.72
CA GLU A 431 -14.49 46.22 -36.00
C GLU A 431 -13.00 45.95 -35.82
N MET A 432 -12.61 44.70 -35.51
CA MET A 432 -11.20 44.28 -35.45
C MET A 432 -10.51 44.47 -36.80
N LYS A 433 -11.21 44.13 -37.90
CA LYS A 433 -10.72 44.33 -39.27
C LYS A 433 -10.55 45.81 -39.61
N ALA A 434 -11.50 46.66 -39.23
CA ALA A 434 -11.44 48.10 -39.46
C ALA A 434 -10.34 48.80 -38.65
N LYS A 435 -10.11 48.38 -37.39
CA LYS A 435 -9.01 48.88 -36.55
C LYS A 435 -7.65 48.52 -37.12
N ALA A 436 -7.44 47.26 -37.49
CA ALA A 436 -6.20 46.78 -38.10
C ALA A 436 -5.84 47.48 -39.43
N GLN A 437 -6.83 47.92 -40.21
CA GLN A 437 -6.61 48.66 -41.46
C GLN A 437 -6.26 50.14 -41.23
N LYS A 438 -6.73 50.76 -40.13
CA LYS A 438 -6.42 52.15 -39.79
C LYS A 438 -5.03 52.33 -39.17
N SER A 439 -4.47 51.31 -38.53
CA SER A 439 -3.17 51.33 -37.86
C SER A 439 -1.96 51.13 -38.79
N GLN A 440 -2.14 51.13 -40.12
CA GLN A 440 -1.03 51.01 -41.08
C GLN A 440 -0.24 52.34 -41.23
N PRO A 441 1.11 52.33 -41.15
CA PRO A 441 1.90 53.50 -41.48
C PRO A 441 1.88 53.76 -43.00
N ILE A 442 1.50 54.97 -43.38
CA ILE A 442 1.57 55.48 -44.76
C ILE A 442 3.04 55.57 -45.18
N LYS A 443 3.55 54.62 -45.98
CA LYS A 443 4.86 54.76 -46.65
C LYS A 443 4.76 55.84 -47.73
N LYS A 444 5.23 57.07 -47.44
CA LYS A 444 5.49 58.08 -48.48
C LYS A 444 6.65 57.61 -49.37
N ARG A 445 6.34 57.31 -50.63
CA ARG A 445 7.30 56.99 -51.69
C ARG A 445 7.87 58.32 -52.22
N ASN A 446 9.07 58.74 -51.77
CA ASN A 446 9.76 59.88 -52.36
C ASN A 446 10.46 59.44 -53.65
N ASN A 447 9.90 59.81 -54.79
CA ASN A 447 10.48 59.62 -56.12
C ASN A 447 10.86 61.00 -56.67
N THR A 448 12.13 61.40 -56.53
CA THR A 448 12.67 62.57 -57.24
C THR A 448 14.12 62.29 -57.66
N ARG A 449 14.30 61.95 -58.95
CA ARG A 449 15.58 62.01 -59.65
C ARG A 449 15.84 63.47 -60.08
N PRO A 450 17.03 64.05 -59.86
CA PRO A 450 17.37 65.32 -60.48
C PRO A 450 17.92 65.11 -61.89
N ASN A 451 17.37 65.89 -62.81
CA ASN A 451 17.65 65.94 -64.23
C ASN A 451 19.00 66.65 -64.46
N ARG A 452 19.98 65.99 -65.07
CA ARG A 452 21.21 66.63 -65.60
C ARG A 452 20.94 67.02 -67.05
N ASN A 453 21.00 68.32 -67.35
CA ASN A 453 21.25 68.78 -68.72
C ASN A 453 22.28 69.92 -68.72
N HIS A 454 23.29 69.72 -69.57
CA HIS A 454 24.41 70.58 -69.90
C HIS A 454 24.02 71.97 -70.41
N LYS A 455 24.95 72.92 -70.31
CA LYS A 455 25.46 73.65 -71.49
C LYS A 455 26.78 74.39 -71.20
N ILE A 456 27.75 74.06 -72.07
CA ILE A 456 28.89 74.81 -72.65
C ILE A 456 30.01 75.22 -71.70
#